data_AF-A0A815WM77-F1
#
_entry.id   AF-A0A815WM77-F1
#
_cell.length_a   1.000
_cell.length_b   1.000
_cell.length_c   1.000
_cell.angle_alpha   90.00
_cell.angle_beta   90.00
_cell.angle_gamma   90.00
#
_symmetry.space_group_name_H-M   'P 1'
#
loop_
_entity.id
_entity.type
_entity.pdbx_description
1 polymer ?
#
loop_
_entity_poly.entity_id
_entity_poly.type
_entity_poly.pdbx_seq_one_letter_code
_entity_poly.pdbx_strand_id
1 'polypeptide(L)'
;MFYILVVGFVAFISSSGASDLQTYFNLIDQNHDGKVFSDELFVFFNTFYEEKPEQGTLSLLKAKQIENHIVKKYNQNSTRNYLTLFDLEHRFVDLYAIQNQFPTFLFNGYEPEQVHLSYTHNIFNEMYVSFVTRERPSSNLRPIVHYCEKNCLAIGETTTYNVDNWHYWIHHIYIRGLEPGMKYNYKLGFIEPDNVTIRHLYSNEHWTFQTSSSLEKQGTEIVYIYGDMGTIMPLGFEVTKSIIEDFNKKKNERANYVVHVGDIAYAGTGGEMEVQTIWDLFMNQIAP
;
A
#
# COMPACT_ATOMS: atom_id res chain seq x y z
N MET A 1 11.99 -48.04 -18.89
CA MET A 1 11.29 -48.36 -17.64
C MET A 1 11.18 -47.05 -16.87
N PHE A 2 9.95 -46.54 -16.77
CA PHE A 2 9.59 -45.16 -16.39
C PHE A 2 9.78 -44.90 -14.88
N TYR A 3 10.30 -43.72 -14.53
CA TYR A 3 10.11 -43.11 -13.21
C TYR A 3 9.22 -41.88 -13.38
N ILE A 4 8.05 -41.93 -12.76
CA ILE A 4 7.04 -40.87 -12.74
C ILE A 4 7.33 -39.95 -11.55
N LEU A 5 7.57 -38.68 -11.87
CA LEU A 5 7.47 -37.53 -10.97
C LEU A 5 6.06 -37.46 -10.39
N VAL A 6 5.92 -37.56 -9.07
CA VAL A 6 4.74 -37.05 -8.37
C VAL A 6 5.14 -35.71 -7.78
N VAL A 7 4.98 -34.69 -8.62
CA VAL A 7 4.80 -33.30 -8.18
C VAL A 7 3.48 -33.28 -7.42
N GLY A 8 3.54 -32.98 -6.13
CA GLY A 8 2.37 -32.71 -5.29
C GLY A 8 1.71 -31.43 -5.76
N PHE A 9 0.84 -31.58 -6.75
CA PHE A 9 -0.12 -30.61 -7.23
C PHE A 9 -1.08 -30.28 -6.07
N VAL A 10 -0.83 -29.20 -5.32
CA VAL A 10 -1.93 -28.52 -4.62
C VAL A 10 -2.72 -27.84 -5.71
N ALA A 11 -3.88 -28.41 -6.03
CA ALA A 11 -4.79 -27.89 -7.01
C ALA A 11 -5.22 -26.47 -6.59
N PHE A 12 -4.63 -25.48 -7.25
CA PHE A 12 -5.12 -24.12 -7.32
C PHE A 12 -6.52 -24.16 -7.95
N ILE A 13 -7.55 -24.25 -7.10
CA ILE A 13 -8.85 -23.71 -7.47
C ILE A 13 -8.76 -22.24 -7.11
N SER A 14 -8.31 -21.42 -8.05
CA SER A 14 -8.66 -20.00 -7.98
C SER A 14 -10.18 -19.94 -8.03
N SER A 15 -10.83 -19.74 -6.87
CA SER A 15 -12.23 -19.39 -6.88
C SER A 15 -12.32 -18.05 -7.63
N SER A 16 -12.77 -18.10 -8.88
CA SER A 16 -12.96 -16.92 -9.72
C SER A 16 -13.83 -15.91 -8.96
N GLY A 17 -13.21 -14.86 -8.41
CA GLY A 17 -13.88 -13.83 -7.61
C GLY A 17 -13.37 -13.61 -6.18
N ALA A 18 -12.39 -14.37 -5.68
CA ALA A 18 -11.74 -14.02 -4.42
C ALA A 18 -10.85 -12.77 -4.59
N SER A 19 -10.95 -11.81 -3.66
CA SER A 19 -10.04 -10.66 -3.64
C SER A 19 -8.62 -11.13 -3.32
N ASP A 20 -7.62 -10.35 -3.74
CA ASP A 20 -6.22 -10.61 -3.42
C ASP A 20 -6.02 -10.82 -1.92
N LEU A 21 -6.63 -9.98 -1.09
CA LEU A 21 -6.60 -10.10 0.37
C LEU A 21 -7.17 -11.44 0.87
N GLN A 22 -8.25 -11.94 0.27
CA GLN A 22 -8.81 -13.25 0.61
C GLN A 22 -7.86 -14.38 0.23
N THR A 23 -7.12 -14.22 -0.87
CA THR A 23 -6.09 -15.17 -1.29
C THR A 23 -4.95 -15.22 -0.28
N TYR A 24 -4.45 -14.08 0.21
CA TYR A 24 -3.45 -14.04 1.29
C TYR A 24 -3.97 -14.61 2.60
N PHE A 25 -5.20 -14.26 2.95
CA PHE A 25 -5.83 -14.76 4.16
C PHE A 25 -5.90 -16.29 4.13
N ASN A 26 -6.35 -16.88 3.02
CA ASN A 26 -6.44 -18.33 2.86
C ASN A 26 -5.07 -19.04 2.81
N LEU A 27 -4.00 -18.33 2.45
CA LEU A 27 -2.64 -18.87 2.47
C LEU A 27 -2.06 -18.93 3.90
N ILE A 28 -2.49 -17.98 4.74
CA ILE A 28 -2.06 -17.91 6.13
C ILE A 28 -2.94 -18.81 7.01
N ASP A 29 -4.26 -18.75 6.83
CA ASP A 29 -5.27 -19.57 7.50
C ASP A 29 -5.20 -21.03 7.01
N GLN A 30 -4.22 -21.77 7.54
CA GLN A 30 -3.96 -23.15 7.17
C GLN A 30 -5.07 -24.11 7.59
N ASN A 31 -5.84 -23.73 8.61
CA ASN A 31 -6.89 -24.57 9.15
C ASN A 31 -8.28 -24.26 8.52
N HIS A 32 -8.37 -23.20 7.72
CA HIS A 32 -9.55 -22.72 7.00
C HIS A 32 -10.74 -22.40 7.92
N ASP A 33 -10.49 -21.96 9.15
CA ASP A 33 -11.54 -21.58 10.10
C ASP A 33 -11.97 -20.11 9.97
N GLY A 34 -11.40 -19.40 8.99
CA GLY A 34 -11.69 -18.00 8.74
C GLY A 34 -10.98 -17.08 9.72
N LYS A 35 -9.95 -17.56 10.41
CA LYS A 35 -9.13 -16.80 11.35
C LYS A 35 -7.67 -17.02 11.02
N VAL A 36 -6.85 -16.06 11.41
CA VAL A 36 -5.40 -16.14 11.24
C VAL A 36 -4.78 -15.98 12.61
N PHE A 37 -4.23 -17.06 13.13
CA PHE A 37 -3.56 -17.08 14.43
C PHE A 37 -2.06 -16.80 14.30
N SER A 38 -1.43 -16.48 15.44
CA SER A 38 0.00 -16.19 15.56
C SER A 38 0.89 -17.34 15.07
N ASP A 39 0.48 -18.58 15.28
CA ASP A 39 1.14 -19.79 14.81
C ASP A 39 0.97 -20.00 13.30
N GLU A 40 -0.18 -19.65 12.74
CA GLU A 40 -0.44 -19.68 11.29
C GLU A 40 0.37 -18.64 10.52
N LEU A 41 0.43 -17.40 11.02
CA LEU A 41 1.36 -16.39 10.52
C LEU A 41 2.80 -16.90 10.59
N PHE A 42 3.18 -17.50 11.72
CA PHE A 42 4.52 -18.05 11.89
C PHE A 42 4.84 -19.15 10.89
N VAL A 43 3.95 -20.13 10.68
CA VAL A 43 4.15 -21.21 9.70
C VAL A 43 4.19 -20.65 8.28
N PHE A 44 3.28 -19.73 7.94
CA PHE A 44 3.29 -19.05 6.65
C PHE A 44 4.64 -18.37 6.40
N PHE A 45 5.13 -17.56 7.35
CA PHE A 45 6.42 -16.87 7.18
C PHE A 45 7.62 -17.82 7.23
N ASN A 46 7.64 -18.84 8.11
CA ASN A 46 8.73 -19.83 8.13
C ASN A 46 8.85 -20.59 6.81
N THR A 47 7.75 -20.76 6.06
CA THR A 47 7.77 -21.38 4.73
C THR A 47 8.61 -20.59 3.72
N PHE A 48 8.79 -19.27 3.92
CA PHE A 48 9.60 -18.41 3.05
C PHE A 48 11.04 -18.21 3.54
N TYR A 49 11.29 -18.27 4.85
CA TYR A 49 12.59 -17.95 5.45
C TYR A 49 13.43 -19.17 5.86
N GLU A 50 12.89 -20.38 5.75
CA GLU A 50 13.66 -21.60 5.92
C GLU A 50 14.43 -21.93 4.62
N GLU A 51 15.73 -21.58 4.57
CA GLU A 51 16.70 -22.48 3.92
C GLU A 51 16.48 -23.84 4.56
N LYS A 52 15.84 -24.77 3.82
CA LYS A 52 15.42 -26.10 4.29
C LYS A 52 16.35 -26.62 5.38
N PRO A 53 15.96 -26.54 6.67
CA PRO A 53 16.74 -27.13 7.72
C PRO A 53 16.68 -28.63 7.44
N GLU A 54 17.85 -29.25 7.34
CA GLU A 54 17.92 -30.69 7.50
C GLU A 54 17.28 -31.04 8.85
N GLN A 55 16.04 -31.55 8.78
CA GLN A 55 15.33 -32.30 9.82
C GLN A 55 15.69 -31.94 11.26
N GLY A 56 15.17 -30.81 11.74
CA GLY A 56 15.19 -30.48 13.16
C GLY A 56 13.90 -29.79 13.57
N THR A 57 12.94 -30.55 14.08
CA THR A 57 11.66 -30.06 14.57
C THR A 57 11.87 -28.94 15.60
N LEU A 58 11.51 -27.71 15.24
CA LEU A 58 11.39 -26.63 16.22
C LEU A 58 10.33 -27.05 17.24
N SER A 59 10.74 -27.35 18.48
CA SER A 59 9.80 -27.84 19.48
C SER A 59 8.70 -26.81 19.71
N LEU A 60 7.43 -27.23 19.71
CA LEU A 60 6.24 -26.43 20.00
C LEU A 60 6.42 -25.49 21.22
N LEU A 61 7.22 -25.93 22.20
CA LEU A 61 7.57 -25.18 23.40
C LEU A 61 8.37 -23.89 23.12
N LYS A 62 9.30 -23.92 22.17
CA LYS A 62 10.10 -22.75 21.75
C LYS A 62 9.23 -21.76 20.96
N ALA A 63 8.37 -22.24 20.07
CA ALA A 63 7.41 -21.40 19.35
C ALA A 63 6.50 -20.66 20.33
N LYS A 64 5.96 -21.36 21.33
CA LYS A 64 5.11 -20.78 22.37
C LYS A 64 5.85 -19.80 23.29
N GLN A 65 7.15 -20.00 23.53
CA GLN A 65 7.97 -19.05 24.30
C GLN A 65 8.25 -17.76 23.51
N ILE A 66 8.47 -17.88 22.20
CA ILE A 66 8.69 -16.75 21.29
C ILE A 66 7.39 -15.96 21.11
N GLU A 67 6.27 -16.64 20.88
CA GLU A 67 4.91 -16.05 20.82
C GLU A 67 4.61 -15.23 22.08
N ASN A 68 4.78 -15.83 23.26
CA ASN A 68 4.55 -15.14 24.53
C ASN A 68 5.47 -13.92 24.72
N HIS A 69 6.70 -13.96 24.19
CA HIS A 69 7.61 -12.82 24.26
C HIS A 69 7.18 -11.67 23.34
N ILE A 70 6.70 -11.98 22.12
CA ILE A 70 6.22 -11.01 21.13
C ILE A 70 4.90 -10.37 21.61
N VAL A 71 3.93 -11.18 22.04
CA VAL A 71 2.65 -10.70 22.61
C VAL A 71 2.90 -9.81 23.82
N LYS A 72 3.84 -10.17 24.70
CA LYS A 72 4.23 -9.36 25.84
C LYS A 72 4.85 -8.03 25.42
N LYS A 73 5.74 -8.00 24.43
CA LYS A 73 6.33 -6.75 23.91
C LYS A 73 5.29 -5.86 23.23
N TYR A 74 4.37 -6.45 22.47
CA TYR A 74 3.27 -5.72 21.81
C TYR A 74 2.35 -5.05 22.85
N ASN A 75 1.90 -5.81 23.85
CA ASN A 75 1.04 -5.30 24.93
C ASN A 75 1.75 -4.30 25.86
N GLN A 76 3.08 -4.36 25.96
CA GLN A 76 3.87 -3.38 26.72
C GLN A 76 4.02 -2.03 26.01
N ASN A 77 3.90 -2.02 24.68
CA ASN A 77 4.01 -0.83 23.85
C ASN A 77 2.66 -0.20 23.49
N SER A 78 1.53 -0.86 23.75
CA SER A 78 0.20 -0.29 23.54
C SER A 78 -0.18 0.70 24.66
N THR A 79 -0.14 2.00 24.37
CA THR A 79 -0.82 3.02 25.20
C THR A 79 -2.24 3.27 24.66
N ARG A 80 -3.12 3.88 25.49
CA ARG A 80 -4.60 3.91 25.38
C ARG A 80 -5.25 4.49 24.09
N ASN A 81 -4.51 4.73 23.02
CA ASN A 81 -5.04 5.27 21.77
C ASN A 81 -4.90 4.34 20.54
N TYR A 82 -4.52 3.07 20.71
CA TYR A 82 -4.43 2.12 19.58
C TYR A 82 -5.19 0.82 19.84
N LEU A 83 -5.80 0.29 18.77
CA LEU A 83 -6.63 -0.92 18.74
C LEU A 83 -5.89 -2.09 19.41
N THR A 84 -6.48 -2.66 20.46
CA THR A 84 -6.01 -3.94 21.00
C THR A 84 -6.29 -5.07 19.99
N LEU A 85 -5.64 -6.22 20.13
CA LEU A 85 -5.96 -7.41 19.31
C LEU A 85 -7.45 -7.74 19.38
N PHE A 86 -8.05 -7.57 20.56
CA PHE A 86 -9.49 -7.71 20.78
C PHE A 86 -10.33 -6.65 20.03
N ASP A 87 -9.88 -5.39 19.99
CA ASP A 87 -10.57 -4.35 19.20
C ASP A 87 -10.42 -4.57 17.69
N LEU A 88 -9.28 -5.15 17.25
CA LEU A 88 -9.04 -5.56 15.88
C LEU A 88 -9.96 -6.72 15.49
N GLU A 89 -10.06 -7.76 16.33
CA GLU A 89 -10.99 -8.89 16.20
C GLU A 89 -12.45 -8.41 16.12
N HIS A 90 -12.86 -7.49 16.99
CA HIS A 90 -14.21 -6.94 16.97
C HIS A 90 -14.49 -6.12 15.69
N ARG A 91 -13.52 -5.30 15.26
CA ARG A 91 -13.62 -4.53 14.00
C ARG A 91 -13.67 -5.43 12.78
N PHE A 92 -12.92 -6.53 12.76
CA PHE A 92 -12.97 -7.51 11.67
C PHE A 92 -14.30 -8.27 11.63
N VAL A 93 -14.86 -8.65 12.78
CA VAL A 93 -16.20 -9.27 12.86
C VAL A 93 -17.28 -8.28 12.39
N ASP A 94 -17.19 -7.01 12.79
CA ASP A 94 -18.09 -5.96 12.32
C ASP A 94 -17.92 -5.75 10.80
N LEU A 95 -16.69 -5.69 10.28
CA LEU A 95 -16.42 -5.56 8.84
C LEU A 95 -16.91 -6.77 8.05
N TYR A 96 -16.75 -7.99 8.56
CA TYR A 96 -17.17 -9.25 7.92
C TYR A 96 -18.69 -9.44 7.93
N ALA A 97 -19.36 -9.00 9.00
CA ALA A 97 -20.82 -8.94 9.07
C ALA A 97 -21.42 -7.92 8.08
N ILE A 98 -20.68 -6.83 7.78
CA ILE A 98 -21.08 -5.85 6.77
C ILE A 98 -20.68 -6.31 5.35
N GLN A 99 -19.60 -7.09 5.18
CA GLN A 99 -19.10 -7.61 3.89
C GLN A 99 -20.11 -8.52 3.17
N ASN A 100 -20.96 -9.24 3.91
CA ASN A 100 -22.05 -10.03 3.35
C ASN A 100 -23.32 -9.23 3.00
N GLN A 101 -23.27 -7.89 3.13
CA GLN A 101 -24.31 -6.96 2.69
C GLN A 101 -23.77 -5.86 1.78
N PHE A 102 -22.45 -5.81 1.51
CA PHE A 102 -21.88 -4.81 0.63
C PHE A 102 -22.05 -5.24 -0.83
N PRO A 103 -22.81 -4.49 -1.64
CA PRO A 103 -22.85 -4.76 -3.07
C PRO A 103 -21.43 -4.58 -3.63
N THR A 104 -21.00 -5.52 -4.46
CA THR A 104 -19.79 -5.45 -5.31
C THR A 104 -19.69 -4.18 -6.18
N PHE A 105 -20.71 -3.32 -6.14
CA PHE A 105 -20.75 -1.96 -6.69
C PHE A 105 -19.92 -0.91 -5.90
N LEU A 106 -19.45 -1.22 -4.68
CA LEU A 106 -18.77 -0.21 -3.84
C LEU A 106 -17.30 0.07 -4.18
N PHE A 107 -16.67 -0.76 -5.02
CA PHE A 107 -15.35 -0.46 -5.57
C PHE A 107 -15.50 -0.36 -7.07
N ASN A 108 -15.75 0.85 -7.56
CA ASN A 108 -15.61 1.13 -8.97
C ASN A 108 -14.12 0.89 -9.30
N GLY A 109 -13.79 -0.11 -10.11
CA GLY A 109 -12.39 -0.47 -10.42
C GLY A 109 -11.56 0.68 -11.02
N TYR A 110 -12.21 1.80 -11.35
CA TYR A 110 -11.65 3.04 -11.85
C TYR A 110 -11.34 4.09 -10.77
N GLU A 111 -11.67 3.85 -9.50
CA GLU A 111 -11.40 4.78 -8.41
C GLU A 111 -9.88 4.85 -8.14
N PRO A 112 -9.29 6.06 -8.05
CA PRO A 112 -7.87 6.20 -7.73
C PRO A 112 -7.52 5.68 -6.34
N GLU A 113 -6.63 4.68 -6.29
CA GLU A 113 -6.03 4.13 -5.08
C GLU A 113 -4.54 4.47 -5.03
N GLN A 114 -3.88 4.21 -3.88
CA GLN A 114 -2.42 4.26 -3.77
C GLN A 114 -1.80 5.60 -4.23
N VAL A 115 -2.49 6.71 -3.93
CA VAL A 115 -2.07 8.04 -4.37
C VAL A 115 -0.71 8.37 -3.75
N HIS A 116 0.25 8.73 -4.60
CA HIS A 116 1.62 9.02 -4.21
C HIS A 116 2.14 10.28 -4.88
N LEU A 117 2.91 11.08 -4.13
CA LEU A 117 3.54 12.30 -4.59
C LEU A 117 5.06 12.14 -4.56
N SER A 118 5.72 12.60 -5.61
CA SER A 118 7.17 12.63 -5.64
C SER A 118 7.69 13.91 -6.27
N TYR A 119 8.75 14.47 -5.68
CA TYR A 119 9.45 15.58 -6.32
C TYR A 119 10.09 15.17 -7.64
N THR A 120 10.33 16.17 -8.49
CA THR A 120 11.08 16.00 -9.74
C THR A 120 12.49 16.53 -9.57
N HIS A 121 13.19 16.78 -10.68
CA HIS A 121 14.45 17.51 -10.67
C HIS A 121 14.31 18.97 -10.21
N ASN A 122 13.09 19.53 -10.17
CA ASN A 122 12.83 20.90 -9.71
C ASN A 122 11.77 20.93 -8.59
N ILE A 123 12.22 20.77 -7.34
CA ILE A 123 11.35 20.68 -6.16
C ILE A 123 10.49 21.92 -5.88
N PHE A 124 10.79 23.05 -6.53
CA PHE A 124 10.13 24.33 -6.27
C PHE A 124 8.87 24.53 -7.11
N ASN A 125 8.84 24.02 -8.34
CA ASN A 125 7.80 24.34 -9.32
C ASN A 125 7.22 23.12 -10.05
N GLU A 126 7.61 21.92 -9.62
CA GLU A 126 7.24 20.68 -10.28
C GLU A 126 6.89 19.58 -9.28
N MET A 127 5.97 18.70 -9.69
CA MET A 127 5.52 17.56 -8.88
C MET A 127 5.08 16.42 -9.79
N TYR A 128 5.41 15.18 -9.41
CA TYR A 128 4.77 13.98 -9.94
C TYR A 128 3.65 13.53 -9.01
N VAL A 129 2.52 13.19 -9.61
CA VAL A 129 1.41 12.53 -8.92
C VAL A 129 1.22 11.19 -9.58
N SER A 130 1.24 10.12 -8.79
CA SER A 130 0.94 8.78 -9.26
C SER A 130 -0.25 8.20 -8.50
N PHE A 131 -1.01 7.33 -9.16
CA PHE A 131 -2.09 6.56 -8.54
C PHE A 131 -2.33 5.27 -9.32
N VAL A 132 -3.04 4.34 -8.71
CA VAL A 132 -3.39 3.04 -9.31
C VAL A 132 -4.90 2.94 -9.49
N THR A 133 -5.34 2.31 -10.58
CA THR A 133 -6.71 1.81 -10.71
C THR A 133 -6.68 0.31 -11.03
N ARG A 134 -7.64 -0.43 -10.49
CA ARG A 134 -7.71 -1.90 -10.69
C ARG A 134 -8.12 -2.24 -12.12
N GLU A 135 -9.00 -1.45 -12.69
CA GLU A 135 -9.44 -1.53 -14.08
C GLU A 135 -9.05 -0.27 -14.84
N ARG A 136 -8.88 -0.40 -16.17
CA ARG A 136 -8.68 0.75 -17.05
C ARG A 136 -10.00 1.15 -17.68
N PRO A 137 -10.48 2.40 -17.47
CA PRO A 137 -11.75 2.85 -18.04
C PRO A 137 -11.85 2.67 -19.56
N SER A 138 -10.77 3.00 -20.29
CA SER A 138 -10.61 2.77 -21.73
C SER A 138 -9.16 3.03 -22.15
N SER A 139 -8.73 2.45 -23.26
CA SER A 139 -7.39 2.69 -23.83
C SER A 139 -7.19 4.14 -24.27
N ASN A 140 -8.27 4.83 -24.67
CA ASN A 140 -8.22 6.19 -25.21
C ASN A 140 -8.27 7.27 -24.11
N LEU A 141 -8.69 6.90 -22.89
CA LEU A 141 -8.76 7.84 -21.78
C LEU A 141 -7.38 8.09 -21.20
N ARG A 142 -7.12 9.35 -20.85
CA ARG A 142 -5.86 9.80 -20.27
C ARG A 142 -6.06 10.20 -18.81
N PRO A 143 -5.17 9.81 -17.90
CA PRO A 143 -5.27 10.21 -16.51
C PRO A 143 -4.95 11.70 -16.37
N ILE A 144 -5.60 12.35 -15.41
CA ILE A 144 -5.46 13.79 -15.17
C ILE A 144 -5.32 14.11 -13.69
N VAL A 145 -4.68 15.25 -13.43
CA VAL A 145 -4.75 15.96 -12.16
C VAL A 145 -5.38 17.33 -12.40
N HIS A 146 -6.46 17.63 -11.68
CA HIS A 146 -7.03 18.97 -11.62
C HIS A 146 -6.63 19.61 -10.29
N TYR A 147 -5.74 20.61 -10.30
CA TYR A 147 -5.03 21.09 -9.10
C TYR A 147 -5.31 22.57 -8.71
N CYS A 148 -6.24 23.24 -9.37
CA CYS A 148 -6.76 24.55 -8.96
C CYS A 148 -8.17 24.78 -9.53
N GLU A 149 -8.85 25.88 -9.16
CA GLU A 149 -10.23 26.13 -9.58
C GLU A 149 -10.41 26.44 -11.08
N LYS A 150 -9.38 26.93 -11.76
CA LYS A 150 -9.48 27.39 -13.16
C LYS A 150 -8.31 26.91 -14.00
N ASN A 151 -8.58 26.05 -14.98
CA ASN A 151 -7.67 25.63 -16.06
C ASN A 151 -6.33 25.02 -15.62
N CYS A 152 -6.19 24.59 -14.36
CA CYS A 152 -5.01 23.88 -13.88
C CYS A 152 -5.18 22.38 -14.08
N LEU A 153 -5.02 21.93 -15.33
CA LEU A 153 -5.11 20.52 -15.69
C LEU A 153 -3.74 20.02 -16.13
N ALA A 154 -3.24 18.98 -15.46
CA ALA A 154 -2.11 18.20 -15.94
C ALA A 154 -2.63 16.86 -16.48
N ILE A 155 -2.08 16.42 -17.61
CA ILE A 155 -2.43 15.15 -18.24
C ILE A 155 -1.22 14.24 -18.16
N GLY A 156 -1.46 12.98 -17.80
CA GLY A 156 -0.42 11.99 -17.63
C GLY A 156 -0.50 10.83 -18.60
N GLU A 157 0.29 9.82 -18.26
CA GLU A 157 0.41 8.58 -18.99
C GLU A 157 0.01 7.41 -18.09
N THR A 158 -0.35 6.30 -18.73
CA THR A 158 -0.75 5.07 -18.05
C THR A 158 0.23 3.97 -18.43
N THR A 159 0.76 3.27 -17.44
CA THR A 159 1.58 2.08 -17.60
C THR A 159 0.95 0.92 -16.84
N THR A 160 1.48 -0.28 -17.08
CA THR A 160 1.14 -1.50 -16.34
C THR A 160 2.31 -2.46 -16.51
N TYR A 161 2.38 -3.47 -15.65
CA TYR A 161 3.27 -4.61 -15.79
C TYR A 161 2.47 -5.87 -15.47
N ASN A 162 2.98 -7.04 -15.85
CA ASN A 162 2.32 -8.31 -15.63
C ASN A 162 3.29 -9.27 -14.95
N VAL A 163 3.17 -9.37 -13.64
CA VAL A 163 3.95 -10.27 -12.77
C VAL A 163 2.97 -10.88 -11.77
N ASP A 164 3.05 -12.19 -11.54
CA ASP A 164 2.22 -12.89 -10.54
C ASP A 164 0.71 -12.57 -10.60
N ASN A 165 0.15 -12.52 -11.81
CA ASN A 165 -1.25 -12.15 -12.09
C ASN A 165 -1.65 -10.73 -11.67
N TRP A 166 -0.73 -9.88 -11.23
CA TRP A 166 -0.98 -8.46 -11.04
C TRP A 166 -1.12 -7.76 -12.39
N HIS A 167 -2.20 -7.01 -12.57
CA HIS A 167 -2.58 -6.41 -13.85
C HIS A 167 -3.28 -5.05 -13.70
N TYR A 168 -3.01 -4.34 -12.60
CA TYR A 168 -3.56 -3.01 -12.39
C TYR A 168 -2.87 -1.96 -13.26
N TRP A 169 -3.42 -0.75 -13.26
CA TRP A 169 -2.99 0.34 -14.11
C TRP A 169 -2.37 1.45 -13.27
N ILE A 170 -1.14 1.81 -13.59
CA ILE A 170 -0.40 2.85 -12.90
C ILE A 170 -0.45 4.11 -13.74
N HIS A 171 -0.92 5.19 -13.13
CA HIS A 171 -1.06 6.48 -13.77
C HIS A 171 0.00 7.42 -13.24
N HIS A 172 0.73 8.09 -14.14
CA HIS A 172 1.77 9.05 -13.79
C HIS A 172 1.46 10.40 -14.43
N ILE A 173 1.29 11.43 -13.61
CA ILE A 173 1.00 12.79 -14.08
C ILE A 173 2.10 13.73 -13.61
N TYR A 174 2.70 14.44 -14.56
CA TYR A 174 3.72 15.43 -14.30
C TYR A 174 3.12 16.84 -14.32
N ILE A 175 3.17 17.52 -13.18
CA ILE A 175 2.70 18.90 -13.03
C ILE A 175 3.90 19.85 -13.07
N ARG A 176 3.81 20.90 -13.88
CA ARG A 176 4.85 21.93 -14.04
C ARG A 176 4.29 23.33 -13.81
N GLY A 177 5.19 24.29 -13.61
CA GLY A 177 4.83 25.71 -13.48
C GLY A 177 4.10 26.01 -12.18
N LEU A 178 4.34 25.22 -11.14
CA LEU A 178 3.82 25.47 -9.81
C LEU A 178 4.57 26.65 -9.16
N GLU A 179 3.87 27.37 -8.30
CA GLU A 179 4.43 28.45 -7.51
C GLU A 179 5.18 27.86 -6.29
N PRO A 180 6.41 28.31 -5.99
CA PRO A 180 7.14 27.83 -4.82
C PRO A 180 6.45 28.16 -3.50
N GLY A 181 6.40 27.18 -2.60
CA GLY A 181 5.79 27.30 -1.27
C GLY A 181 4.26 27.35 -1.26
N MET A 182 3.61 27.15 -2.41
CA MET A 182 2.17 27.23 -2.56
C MET A 182 1.49 25.90 -2.23
N LYS A 183 0.32 25.97 -1.59
CA LYS A 183 -0.53 24.80 -1.32
C LYS A 183 -1.52 24.62 -2.45
N TYR A 184 -1.61 23.40 -2.98
CA TYR A 184 -2.53 23.01 -4.04
C TYR A 184 -3.52 22.00 -3.51
N ASN A 185 -4.80 22.18 -3.85
CA ASN A 185 -5.83 21.15 -3.66
C ASN A 185 -6.02 20.47 -5.01
N TYR A 186 -6.06 19.14 -5.04
CA TYR A 186 -6.17 18.42 -6.30
C TYR A 186 -7.16 17.27 -6.26
N LYS A 187 -7.67 16.94 -7.45
CA LYS A 187 -8.43 15.73 -7.75
C LYS A 187 -7.80 14.95 -8.88
N LEU A 188 -8.04 13.66 -8.85
CA LEU A 188 -7.60 12.71 -9.86
C LEU A 188 -8.78 12.30 -10.73
N GLY A 189 -8.52 11.92 -11.97
CA GLY A 189 -9.55 11.34 -12.82
C GLY A 189 -9.09 11.10 -14.24
N PHE A 190 -10.05 11.10 -15.16
CA PHE A 190 -9.81 10.79 -16.57
C PHE A 190 -10.44 11.81 -17.53
N ILE A 191 -9.81 11.98 -18.68
CA ILE A 191 -10.26 12.86 -19.76
C ILE A 191 -10.25 12.14 -21.11
N GLU A 192 -11.19 12.52 -21.98
CA GLU A 192 -11.26 12.06 -23.36
C GLU A 192 -10.08 12.60 -24.22
N PRO A 193 -9.80 11.99 -25.39
CA PRO A 193 -8.82 12.48 -26.34
C PRO A 193 -9.05 13.93 -26.80
N ASP A 194 -10.31 14.36 -26.86
CA ASP A 194 -10.74 15.72 -27.24
C ASP A 194 -10.68 16.73 -26.07
N ASN A 195 -10.11 16.33 -24.93
CA ASN A 195 -10.03 17.09 -23.69
C ASN A 195 -11.39 17.36 -23.01
N VAL A 196 -12.38 16.49 -23.20
CA VAL A 196 -13.62 16.53 -22.42
C VAL A 196 -13.49 15.74 -21.12
N THR A 197 -13.73 16.40 -19.98
CA THR A 197 -13.65 15.80 -18.63
C THR A 197 -14.81 14.87 -18.35
N ILE A 198 -14.55 13.71 -17.75
CA ILE A 198 -15.57 12.71 -17.42
C ILE A 198 -15.87 12.74 -15.93
N ARG A 199 -16.95 13.44 -15.53
CA ARG A 199 -17.26 13.73 -14.11
C ARG A 199 -17.33 12.49 -13.21
N HIS A 200 -17.86 11.37 -13.69
CA HIS A 200 -18.03 10.15 -12.89
C HIS A 200 -16.75 9.33 -12.75
N LEU A 201 -15.67 9.72 -13.43
CA LEU A 201 -14.34 9.13 -13.30
C LEU A 201 -13.38 10.05 -12.53
N TYR A 202 -13.91 11.04 -11.80
CA TYR A 202 -13.13 11.79 -10.82
C TYR A 202 -13.14 11.10 -9.47
N SER A 203 -12.04 11.24 -8.74
CA SER A 203 -11.98 10.90 -7.32
C SER A 203 -13.05 11.64 -6.53
N ASN A 204 -13.65 10.94 -5.58
CA ASN A 204 -14.53 11.55 -4.60
C ASN A 204 -13.71 12.44 -3.66
N GLU A 205 -12.54 11.94 -3.29
CA GLU A 205 -11.56 12.55 -2.42
C GLU A 205 -10.95 13.81 -3.03
N HIS A 206 -10.52 14.69 -2.13
CA HIS A 206 -9.69 15.84 -2.42
C HIS A 206 -8.40 15.71 -1.62
N TRP A 207 -7.27 15.77 -2.30
CA TRP A 207 -5.96 15.75 -1.66
C TRP A 207 -5.34 17.13 -1.69
N THR A 208 -4.29 17.32 -0.88
CA THR A 208 -3.54 18.56 -0.87
C THR A 208 -2.05 18.30 -0.79
N PHE A 209 -1.26 19.10 -1.50
CA PHE A 209 0.20 19.11 -1.36
C PHE A 209 0.73 20.54 -1.31
N GLN A 210 1.98 20.70 -0.89
CA GLN A 210 2.68 21.98 -0.88
C GLN A 210 4.03 21.84 -1.56
N THR A 211 4.33 22.73 -2.51
CA THR A 211 5.65 22.80 -3.15
C THR A 211 6.72 23.30 -2.17
N SER A 212 7.99 22.99 -2.44
CA SER A 212 9.07 23.56 -1.63
C SER A 212 9.10 25.09 -1.78
N SER A 213 9.42 25.79 -0.69
CA SER A 213 9.58 27.25 -0.73
C SER A 213 10.80 27.64 -1.55
N SER A 214 10.76 28.81 -2.19
CA SER A 214 11.94 29.33 -2.88
C SER A 214 13.12 29.45 -1.92
N LEU A 215 14.35 29.26 -2.41
CA LEU A 215 15.58 29.33 -1.62
C LEU A 215 15.67 30.59 -0.73
N GLU A 216 15.21 31.73 -1.24
CA GLU A 216 15.23 33.02 -0.51
C GLU A 216 14.25 33.10 0.67
N LYS A 217 13.20 32.27 0.67
CA LYS A 217 12.15 32.22 1.70
C LYS A 217 12.21 30.92 2.51
N GLN A 218 13.22 30.10 2.26
CA GLN A 218 13.35 28.79 2.88
C GLN A 218 13.73 28.97 4.34
N GLY A 219 12.84 28.55 5.23
CA GLY A 219 13.15 28.38 6.64
C GLY A 219 13.97 27.10 6.85
N THR A 220 14.01 26.64 8.09
CA THR A 220 14.56 25.30 8.38
C THR A 220 13.77 24.24 7.62
N GLU A 221 14.48 23.41 6.85
CA GLU A 221 13.92 22.18 6.28
C GLU A 221 14.12 21.01 7.24
N ILE A 222 13.05 20.25 7.46
CA ILE A 222 13.04 19.03 8.24
C ILE A 222 12.76 17.88 7.27
N VAL A 223 13.65 16.91 7.22
CA VAL A 223 13.55 15.74 6.31
C VAL A 223 13.51 14.48 7.14
N TYR A 224 12.56 13.61 6.83
CA TYR A 224 12.51 12.26 7.40
C TYR A 224 13.22 11.28 6.48
N ILE A 225 14.17 10.54 7.03
CA ILE A 225 14.97 9.56 6.29
C ILE A 225 14.89 8.24 7.04
N TYR A 226 14.49 7.19 6.35
CA TYR A 226 14.48 5.82 6.86
C TYR A 226 14.62 4.82 5.72
N GLY A 227 14.88 3.56 6.04
CA GLY A 227 14.89 2.43 5.13
C GLY A 227 14.24 1.23 5.83
N ASP A 228 14.17 0.10 5.14
CA ASP A 228 13.78 -1.18 5.75
C ASP A 228 12.39 -1.12 6.42
N MET A 229 11.40 -0.48 5.79
CA MET A 229 10.09 -0.22 6.41
C MET A 229 9.17 -1.43 6.32
N GLY A 230 9.09 -2.04 5.14
CA GLY A 230 8.13 -3.11 4.85
C GLY A 230 6.67 -2.73 5.10
N THR A 231 5.87 -3.77 5.26
CA THR A 231 4.42 -3.66 5.50
C THR A 231 4.08 -4.12 6.92
N ILE A 232 3.64 -5.36 7.08
CA ILE A 232 3.43 -5.99 8.38
C ILE A 232 4.78 -6.34 9.02
N MET A 233 5.77 -6.70 8.20
CA MET A 233 7.12 -6.99 8.64
C MET A 233 8.13 -6.24 7.77
N PRO A 234 9.02 -5.41 8.36
CA PRO A 234 9.08 -5.06 9.79
C PRO A 234 8.12 -3.90 10.17
N LEU A 235 6.91 -4.20 10.67
CA LEU A 235 5.97 -3.25 11.32
C LEU A 235 5.88 -1.85 10.68
N GLY A 236 5.93 -1.75 9.35
CA GLY A 236 5.94 -0.50 8.60
C GLY A 236 4.77 0.42 8.93
N PHE A 237 3.62 -0.14 9.34
CA PHE A 237 2.48 0.62 9.83
C PHE A 237 2.80 1.51 11.04
N GLU A 238 3.71 1.13 11.94
CA GLU A 238 4.15 1.97 13.06
C GLU A 238 5.05 3.13 12.58
N VAL A 239 5.83 2.89 11.52
CA VAL A 239 6.62 3.93 10.86
C VAL A 239 5.68 4.94 10.19
N THR A 240 4.70 4.48 9.40
CA THR A 240 3.67 5.35 8.79
C THR A 240 2.97 6.20 9.84
N LYS A 241 2.51 5.56 10.91
CA LYS A 241 1.83 6.24 12.02
C LYS A 241 2.69 7.34 12.65
N SER A 242 3.98 7.07 12.87
CA SER A 242 4.93 8.06 13.38
C SER A 242 5.11 9.24 12.41
N ILE A 243 5.10 8.97 11.10
CA ILE A 243 5.12 10.01 10.06
C ILE A 243 3.83 10.83 10.10
N ILE A 244 2.65 10.20 10.13
CA ILE A 244 1.36 10.90 10.20
C ILE A 244 1.28 11.78 11.46
N GLU A 245 1.70 11.27 12.61
CA GLU A 245 1.77 12.03 13.86
C GLU A 245 2.66 13.28 13.72
N ASP A 246 3.78 13.16 13.00
CA ASP A 246 4.65 14.30 12.70
C ASP A 246 4.01 15.31 11.74
N PHE A 247 3.39 14.84 10.65
CA PHE A 247 2.74 15.72 9.67
C PHE A 247 1.56 16.52 10.26
N ASN A 248 1.01 16.07 11.38
CA ASN A 248 -0.01 16.76 12.18
C ASN A 248 0.55 17.84 13.12
N LYS A 249 1.88 17.93 13.32
CA LYS A 249 2.50 19.00 14.11
C LYS A 249 2.44 20.34 13.38
N LYS A 250 2.88 21.40 14.06
CA LYS A 250 2.97 22.75 13.46
C LYS A 250 3.94 22.74 12.28
N LYS A 251 3.71 23.64 11.31
CA LYS A 251 4.50 23.72 10.07
C LYS A 251 6.02 23.80 10.31
N ASN A 252 6.45 24.45 11.38
CA ASN A 252 7.86 24.61 11.74
C ASN A 252 8.45 23.46 12.57
N GLU A 253 7.65 22.43 12.87
CA GLU A 253 8.01 21.29 13.72
C GLU A 253 7.86 19.95 12.99
N ARG A 254 7.23 19.94 11.80
CA ARG A 254 6.99 18.73 11.00
C ARG A 254 7.93 18.63 9.81
N ALA A 255 8.13 17.42 9.33
CA ALA A 255 8.85 17.14 8.10
C ALA A 255 8.21 17.83 6.89
N ASN A 256 9.06 18.35 6.01
CA ASN A 256 8.67 18.89 4.71
C ASN A 256 8.43 17.76 3.70
N TYR A 257 9.25 16.72 3.78
CA TYR A 257 9.18 15.55 2.92
C TYR A 257 9.89 14.34 3.55
N VAL A 258 9.64 13.19 2.94
CA VAL A 258 10.13 11.88 3.36
C VAL A 258 11.06 11.33 2.29
N VAL A 259 12.13 10.67 2.73
CA VAL A 259 13.08 9.93 1.89
C VAL A 259 13.14 8.49 2.40
N HIS A 260 12.61 7.57 1.61
CA HIS A 260 12.72 6.13 1.85
C HIS A 260 13.95 5.59 1.12
N VAL A 261 14.88 4.97 1.84
CA VAL A 261 16.19 4.56 1.33
C VAL A 261 16.26 3.04 1.26
N GLY A 262 15.83 2.47 0.12
CA GLY A 262 15.90 1.03 -0.14
C GLY A 262 14.92 0.22 0.69
N ASP A 263 14.84 -1.08 0.40
CA ASP A 263 14.07 -2.07 1.17
C ASP A 263 12.66 -1.62 1.56
N ILE A 264 11.86 -1.41 0.51
CA ILE A 264 10.59 -0.70 0.57
C ILE A 264 9.50 -1.58 1.18
N ALA A 265 8.96 -2.51 0.39
CA ALA A 265 7.81 -3.32 0.80
C ALA A 265 8.18 -4.72 1.30
N TYR A 266 9.41 -5.17 1.01
CA TYR A 266 9.82 -6.58 1.13
C TYR A 266 8.86 -7.55 0.42
N ALA A 267 8.41 -7.18 -0.79
CA ALA A 267 7.56 -8.04 -1.62
C ALA A 267 8.31 -9.28 -2.17
N GLY A 268 9.64 -9.23 -2.20
CA GLY A 268 10.48 -10.36 -2.58
C GLY A 268 10.84 -11.25 -1.39
N THR A 269 10.93 -12.55 -1.64
CA THR A 269 11.30 -13.57 -0.63
C THR A 269 12.80 -13.90 -0.62
N GLY A 270 13.63 -13.09 -1.29
CA GLY A 270 15.06 -13.38 -1.49
C GLY A 270 15.36 -14.34 -2.65
N GLY A 271 14.36 -14.71 -3.45
CA GLY A 271 14.48 -15.48 -4.71
C GLY A 271 13.84 -14.77 -5.92
N GLU A 272 13.59 -15.50 -7.01
CA GLU A 272 12.93 -14.96 -8.23
C GLU A 272 11.43 -14.66 -8.06
N MET A 273 10.85 -15.00 -6.90
CA MET A 273 9.43 -14.85 -6.62
C MET A 273 9.14 -13.58 -5.83
N GLU A 274 8.36 -12.70 -6.45
CA GLU A 274 7.83 -11.48 -5.85
C GLU A 274 6.32 -11.55 -5.73
N VAL A 275 5.82 -11.14 -4.57
CA VAL A 275 4.42 -11.18 -4.17
C VAL A 275 3.82 -9.79 -4.39
N GLN A 276 3.23 -9.55 -5.56
CA GLN A 276 2.96 -8.18 -6.03
C GLN A 276 1.98 -7.39 -5.16
N THR A 277 1.03 -8.07 -4.53
CA THR A 277 0.05 -7.42 -3.65
C THR A 277 0.67 -6.86 -2.36
N ILE A 278 1.89 -7.28 -1.99
CA ILE A 278 2.65 -6.65 -0.91
C ILE A 278 3.05 -5.22 -1.30
N TRP A 279 3.32 -4.96 -2.59
CA TRP A 279 3.51 -3.60 -3.09
C TRP A 279 2.23 -2.77 -2.96
N ASP A 280 1.07 -3.31 -3.34
CA ASP A 280 -0.21 -2.62 -3.16
C ASP A 280 -0.51 -2.33 -1.68
N LEU A 281 -0.22 -3.29 -0.80
CA LEU A 281 -0.36 -3.12 0.65
C LEU A 281 0.55 -1.99 1.16
N PHE A 282 1.81 -1.98 0.73
CA PHE A 282 2.75 -0.93 1.09
C PHE A 282 2.29 0.44 0.60
N MET A 283 1.88 0.55 -0.66
CA MET A 283 1.44 1.81 -1.23
C MET A 283 0.17 2.34 -0.56
N ASN A 284 -0.77 1.47 -0.21
CA ASN A 284 -1.94 1.84 0.59
C ASN A 284 -1.55 2.26 2.01
N GLN A 285 -0.55 1.60 2.62
CA GLN A 285 -0.02 1.96 3.93
C GLN A 285 0.61 3.36 3.95
N ILE A 286 1.21 3.84 2.85
CA ILE A 286 1.87 5.16 2.79
C ILE A 286 1.06 6.24 2.06
N ALA A 287 -0.15 5.94 1.60
CA ALA A 287 -1.00 6.89 0.88
C ALA A 287 -1.53 8.07 1.74
N PRO A 288 -1.88 7.88 3.03
CA PRO A 288 -2.32 8.99 3.89
C PRO A 288 -1.23 10.05 4.13
#